data_AF-A0ABD2MQ78-F1
#
_entry.id   AF-A0ABD2MQ78-F1
#
_cell.length_a   1.000
_cell.length_b   1.000
_cell.length_c   1.000
_cell.angle_alpha   90.00
_cell.angle_beta   90.00
_cell.angle_gamma   90.00
#
_symmetry.space_group_name_H-M   'P 1'
#
loop_
_entity.id
_entity.type
_entity.pdbx_description
1 polymer ?
#
loop_
_entity_poly.entity_id
_entity_poly.type
_entity_poly.pdbx_seq_one_letter_code
_entity_poly.pdbx_strand_id
1 'polypeptide(L)'
;MNLKECCYMVVDAWDLIERKTLNKAWNKVLNRENDNSITNTDNSILEDMNELLSKLQICQDYDDDDMKEWVTCDSNDQGFQIISDVEIVENILQINEQQEMQGDKTEENIDEEK
;
A
#
# COMPACT_ATOMS: atom_id res chain seq x y z
N MET A 1 0.69 12.79 -23.53
CA MET A 1 0.21 12.70 -22.14
C MET A 1 -0.56 11.41 -21.98
N ASN A 2 0.14 10.36 -21.57
CA ASN A 2 -0.44 9.10 -21.13
C ASN A 2 -0.40 9.01 -19.59
N LEU A 3 -1.08 8.03 -19.00
CA LEU A 3 -1.15 7.87 -17.53
C LEU A 3 0.24 7.80 -16.88
N LYS A 4 1.18 7.08 -17.53
CA LYS A 4 2.57 6.96 -17.06
C LYS A 4 3.25 8.33 -16.99
N GLU A 5 3.10 9.15 -18.03
CA GLU A 5 3.62 10.53 -18.06
C GLU A 5 2.98 11.39 -16.97
N CYS A 6 1.67 11.25 -16.71
CA CYS A 6 1.00 11.94 -15.61
C CYS A 6 1.59 11.55 -14.24
N CYS A 7 1.82 10.25 -13.99
CA CYS A 7 2.40 9.78 -12.74
C CYS A 7 3.81 10.34 -12.52
N TYR A 8 4.66 10.33 -13.54
CA TYR A 8 6.01 10.91 -13.41
C TYR A 8 5.97 12.42 -13.19
N MET A 9 5.05 13.15 -13.81
CA MET A 9 4.90 14.59 -13.54
C MET A 9 4.50 14.88 -12.10
N VAL A 10 3.67 14.03 -11.47
CA VAL A 10 3.35 14.16 -10.04
C VAL A 10 4.57 13.87 -9.18
N VAL A 11 5.35 12.83 -9.51
CA VAL A 11 6.60 12.50 -8.81
C VAL A 11 7.61 13.65 -8.91
N ASP A 12 7.86 14.16 -10.11
CA ASP A 12 8.78 15.29 -10.34
C ASP A 12 8.31 16.54 -9.59
N ALA A 13 7.00 16.81 -9.57
CA ALA A 13 6.43 17.92 -8.82
C ALA A 13 6.59 17.74 -7.31
N TRP A 14 6.47 16.52 -6.80
CA TRP A 14 6.65 16.20 -5.39
C TRP A 14 8.10 16.40 -4.94
N ASP A 15 9.07 15.99 -5.75
CA ASP A 15 10.50 16.17 -5.48
C ASP A 15 10.95 17.64 -5.44
N LEU A 16 10.21 18.52 -6.12
CA LEU A 16 10.44 19.97 -6.09
C LEU A 16 9.92 20.64 -4.80
N ILE A 17 9.12 19.95 -3.99
CA ILE A 17 8.55 20.52 -2.75
C ILE A 17 9.59 20.48 -1.64
N GLU A 18 9.99 21.67 -1.18
CA GLU A 18 10.87 21.77 -0.03
C GLU A 18 10.18 21.37 1.28
N ARG A 19 10.90 20.66 2.16
CA ARG A 19 10.41 20.28 3.50
C ARG A 19 9.87 21.46 4.31
N LYS A 20 10.47 22.64 4.19
CA LYS A 20 10.02 23.87 4.86
C LYS A 20 8.62 24.30 4.41
N THR A 21 8.30 24.11 3.13
CA THR A 21 7.01 24.42 2.53
C THR A 21 5.95 23.45 3.04
N LEU A 22 6.29 22.15 3.08
CA LEU A 22 5.40 21.12 3.62
C LEU A 22 5.11 21.35 5.10
N ASN A 23 6.14 21.61 5.92
CA ASN A 23 5.99 21.91 7.34
C ASN A 23 5.12 23.15 7.57
N LYS A 24 5.29 24.20 6.76
CA LYS A 24 4.48 25.43 6.87
C LYS A 24 3.02 25.17 6.50
N ALA A 25 2.78 24.42 5.43
CA ALA A 25 1.44 24.03 5.03
C ALA A 25 0.76 23.20 6.12
N TRP A 26 1.45 22.20 6.66
CA TRP A 26 0.91 21.36 7.73
C TRP A 26 0.66 22.14 9.03
N ASN A 27 1.58 23.03 9.42
CA ASN A 27 1.39 23.86 10.61
C ASN A 27 0.19 24.79 10.48
N LYS A 28 -0.05 25.35 9.28
CA LYS A 28 -1.22 26.18 9.00
C LYS A 28 -2.51 25.37 9.09
N VAL A 29 -2.51 24.15 8.55
CA VAL A 29 -3.66 23.26 8.59
C VAL A 29 -3.95 22.84 10.03
N LEU A 30 -2.95 22.34 10.76
CA LEU A 30 -3.04 21.96 12.17
C LEU A 30 -3.24 23.14 13.14
N ASN A 31 -3.34 24.37 12.63
CA ASN A 31 -3.47 25.60 13.41
C ASN A 31 -2.34 25.79 14.45
N ARG A 32 -1.18 25.17 14.22
CA ARG A 32 0.02 25.17 15.07
C ARG A 32 0.85 26.45 14.95
N GLU A 33 0.42 27.42 14.15
CA GLU A 33 1.12 28.72 14.02
C GLU A 33 1.15 29.52 15.34
N ASN A 34 0.31 29.18 16.33
CA ASN A 34 0.25 29.85 17.64
C ASN A 34 0.92 29.10 18.80
N ASP A 35 1.22 27.80 18.65
CA ASP A 35 1.76 26.97 19.72
C ASP A 35 3.21 26.59 19.43
N ASN A 36 4.12 27.37 20.00
CA ASN A 36 5.58 27.17 19.92
C ASN A 36 6.08 25.91 20.68
N SER A 37 5.19 24.99 21.04
CA SER A 37 5.53 23.80 21.82
C SER A 37 5.58 22.57 20.91
N ILE A 38 6.74 22.34 20.30
CA ILE A 38 7.05 21.05 19.67
C ILE A 38 7.27 20.05 20.81
N THR A 39 6.20 19.43 21.29
CA THR A 39 6.30 18.20 22.09
C THR A 39 6.14 17.03 21.12
N ASN A 40 7.27 16.40 20.80
CA ASN A 40 7.32 15.13 20.07
C ASN A 40 6.59 14.05 20.89
N THR A 41 5.36 13.77 20.49
CA THR A 41 4.69 12.50 20.79
C THR A 41 3.96 12.11 19.51
N ASP A 42 4.50 11.13 18.78
CA ASP A 42 3.97 10.73 17.46
C ASP A 42 2.48 10.34 17.50
N ASN A 43 2.00 9.81 18.62
CA ASN A 43 0.57 9.53 18.83
C ASN A 43 -0.31 10.79 18.90
N SER A 44 0.21 11.89 19.46
CA SER A 44 -0.53 13.17 19.53
C SER A 44 -0.67 13.79 18.14
N ILE A 45 0.30 13.58 17.25
CA ILE A 45 0.23 14.06 15.87
C ILE A 45 -0.85 13.28 15.10
N LEU A 46 -0.96 11.97 15.31
CA LEU A 46 -1.96 11.14 14.65
C LEU A 46 -3.39 11.50 15.10
N GLU A 47 -3.60 11.73 16.40
CA GLU A 47 -4.88 12.20 16.94
C GLU A 47 -5.27 13.58 16.39
N ASP A 48 -4.32 14.53 16.35
CA ASP A 48 -4.54 15.87 15.77
C ASP A 48 -4.90 15.80 14.28
N MET A 49 -4.24 14.90 13.52
CA MET A 49 -4.53 14.69 12.10
C MET A 49 -5.91 14.07 11.91
N ASN A 50 -6.29 13.09 12.71
CA ASN A 50 -7.62 12.47 12.65
C ASN A 50 -8.75 13.46 12.96
N GLU A 51 -8.56 14.29 13.99
CA GLU A 51 -9.51 15.35 14.34
C GLU A 51 -9.63 16.38 13.20
N LEU A 52 -8.51 16.71 12.57
CA LEU A 52 -8.49 17.66 11.47
C LEU A 52 -9.11 17.12 10.19
N LEU A 53 -8.83 15.86 9.83
CA LEU A 53 -9.45 15.19 8.68
C LEU A 53 -10.98 15.10 8.87
N SER A 54 -11.42 14.86 10.09
CA SER A 54 -12.84 14.92 10.48
C SER A 54 -13.42 16.32 10.32
N LYS A 55 -12.68 17.37 10.72
CA LYS A 55 -13.10 18.78 10.57
C LYS A 55 -13.13 19.26 9.12
N LEU A 56 -12.20 18.81 8.29
CA LEU A 56 -12.16 19.15 6.87
C LEU A 56 -13.23 18.41 6.06
N GLN A 57 -14.00 17.52 6.70
CA GLN A 57 -15.05 16.70 6.06
C GLN A 57 -14.52 15.92 4.84
N ILE A 58 -13.20 15.72 4.75
CA ILE A 58 -12.58 15.02 3.64
C ILE A 58 -13.12 13.59 3.61
N CYS A 59 -13.30 12.98 4.79
CA CYS A 59 -13.79 11.62 4.94
C CYS A 59 -15.31 11.46 5.10
N GLN A 60 -16.13 12.38 4.58
CA GLN A 60 -17.59 12.23 4.72
C GLN A 60 -18.20 11.13 3.86
N ASP A 61 -17.56 10.78 2.74
CA ASP A 61 -18.11 9.88 1.73
C ASP A 61 -17.59 8.44 1.85
N TYR A 62 -16.76 8.15 2.86
CA TYR A 62 -16.18 6.83 3.07
C TYR A 62 -16.43 6.39 4.50
N ASP A 63 -16.93 5.17 4.67
CA ASP A 63 -17.14 4.56 5.97
C ASP A 63 -15.91 3.78 6.46
N ASP A 64 -15.98 3.26 7.68
CA ASP A 64 -14.88 2.47 8.26
C ASP A 64 -14.57 1.21 7.43
N ASP A 65 -15.56 0.68 6.71
CA ASP A 65 -15.39 -0.50 5.86
C ASP A 65 -14.65 -0.12 4.56
N ASP A 66 -14.96 1.03 3.95
CA ASP A 66 -14.21 1.60 2.83
C ASP A 66 -12.74 1.82 3.21
N MET A 67 -12.50 2.39 4.40
CA MET A 67 -11.13 2.63 4.87
C MET A 67 -10.38 1.32 5.13
N LYS A 68 -11.08 0.32 5.65
CA LYS A 68 -10.51 -1.02 5.88
C LYS A 68 -10.22 -1.72 4.56
N GLU A 69 -11.09 -1.63 3.57
CA GLU A 69 -10.86 -2.15 2.22
C GLU A 69 -9.65 -1.49 1.58
N TRP A 70 -9.54 -0.17 1.68
CA TRP A 70 -8.37 0.59 1.20
C TRP A 70 -7.06 0.19 1.89
N VAL A 71 -7.06 0.11 3.22
CA VAL A 71 -5.85 -0.28 3.98
C VAL A 71 -5.45 -1.72 3.68
N THR A 72 -6.42 -2.58 3.34
CA THR A 72 -6.19 -4.00 3.10
C THR A 72 -6.16 -4.39 1.62
N CYS A 73 -6.27 -3.45 0.68
CA CYS A 73 -6.40 -3.74 -0.75
C CYS A 73 -5.23 -4.57 -1.26
N ASP A 74 -4.03 -4.30 -0.74
CA ASP A 74 -2.79 -4.99 -1.13
C ASP A 74 -2.37 -6.06 -0.11
N SER A 75 -3.22 -6.43 0.85
CA SER A 75 -2.85 -7.42 1.89
C SER A 75 -2.53 -8.80 1.33
N ASN A 76 -3.05 -9.11 0.15
CA ASN A 76 -2.76 -10.35 -0.58
C ASN A 76 -1.93 -10.12 -1.84
N ASP A 77 -1.56 -8.87 -2.14
CA ASP A 77 -0.64 -8.57 -3.23
C ASP A 77 0.78 -8.58 -2.67
N GLN A 78 1.61 -9.51 -3.14
CA GLN A 78 3.04 -9.51 -2.83
C GLN A 78 3.76 -8.28 -3.42
N GLY A 79 3.05 -7.49 -4.24
CA GLY A 79 3.57 -6.38 -4.99
C GLY A 79 4.60 -6.82 -6.02
N PHE A 80 5.28 -5.85 -6.62
CA PHE A 80 6.49 -6.12 -7.37
C PHE A 80 7.65 -6.32 -6.39
N GLN A 81 7.86 -7.56 -5.95
CA GLN A 81 9.02 -7.89 -5.13
C GLN A 81 10.30 -7.55 -5.92
N ILE A 82 11.15 -6.71 -5.33
CA ILE A 82 12.51 -6.48 -5.82
C ILE A 82 13.36 -7.64 -5.29
N ILE A 83 13.33 -8.76 -6.01
CA ILE A 83 14.17 -9.93 -5.74
C ILE A 83 15.40 -9.91 -6.64
N SER A 84 16.52 -10.34 -6.08
CA SER A 84 17.78 -10.50 -6.82
C SER A 84 17.71 -11.68 -7.79
N ASP A 85 18.60 -11.70 -8.79
CA ASP A 85 18.68 -12.80 -9.77
C ASP A 85 18.82 -14.18 -9.10
N VAL A 86 19.49 -14.25 -7.94
CA VAL A 86 19.65 -15.49 -7.16
C VAL A 86 18.32 -15.94 -6.56
N GLU A 87 17.58 -15.03 -5.96
CA GLU A 87 16.25 -15.29 -5.36
C GLU A 87 15.20 -15.64 -6.42
N ILE A 88 15.33 -15.11 -7.64
CA ILE A 88 14.48 -15.50 -8.78
C ILE A 88 14.69 -16.98 -9.12
N VAL A 89 15.95 -17.43 -9.21
CA VAL A 89 16.28 -18.82 -9.53
C VAL A 89 15.80 -19.76 -8.42
N GLU A 90 16.00 -19.40 -7.15
CA GLU A 90 15.55 -20.19 -6.01
C GLU A 90 14.02 -20.33 -5.97
N ASN A 91 13.28 -19.24 -6.20
CA ASN A 91 11.81 -19.26 -6.27
C ASN A 91 11.29 -20.15 -7.41
N ILE A 92 11.91 -20.10 -8.60
CA ILE A 92 11.51 -20.95 -9.73
C ILE A 92 11.73 -22.43 -9.41
N LEU A 93 12.85 -22.77 -8.78
CA LEU A 93 13.16 -24.14 -8.38
C LEU A 93 12.15 -24.67 -7.34
N GLN A 94 11.80 -23.84 -6.35
CA GLN A 94 10.86 -24.20 -5.30
C GLN A 94 9.43 -24.40 -5.82
N ILE A 95 9.00 -23.61 -6.81
CA ILE A 95 7.71 -23.77 -7.49
C ILE A 95 7.66 -25.09 -8.27
N ASN A 96 8.76 -25.48 -8.91
CA ASN A 96 8.82 -26.72 -9.70
C ASN A 96 8.71 -27.97 -8.81
N GLU A 97 9.34 -27.96 -7.63
CA GLU A 97 9.24 -29.05 -6.64
C GLU A 97 7.81 -29.21 -6.08
N GLN A 98 7.05 -28.11 -5.95
CA GLN A 98 5.67 -28.15 -5.45
C GLN A 98 4.67 -28.68 -6.50
N GLN A 99 4.94 -28.50 -7.80
CA GLN A 99 4.08 -29.00 -8.88
C GLN A 99 4.26 -30.50 -9.13
N GLU A 100 5.45 -31.05 -8.92
CA GLU A 100 5.72 -32.50 -9.06
C GLU A 100 5.01 -33.36 -7.99
N MET A 101 4.55 -32.75 -6.89
CA MET A 101 3.83 -33.44 -5.80
C MET A 101 2.31 -33.58 -6.04
N GLN A 102 1.73 -32.98 -7.08
CA GLN A 102 0.30 -33.08 -7.41
C GLN A 102 -0.02 -33.96 -8.63
N GLY A 103 1.00 -34.49 -9.31
CA GLY A 103 0.85 -35.19 -10.58
C GLY A 103 0.86 -36.72 -10.50
N ASP A 104 0.22 -37.35 -9.51
CA ASP A 104 -0.04 -38.81 -9.59
C ASP A 104 -1.19 -39.24 -8.67
N LYS A 105 -2.41 -39.34 -9.22
CA LYS A 105 -3.54 -40.13 -8.68
C LYS A 105 -4.77 -40.11 -9.58
N THR A 106 -4.66 -40.46 -10.86
CA THR A 106 -5.85 -40.90 -11.60
C THR A 106 -5.47 -41.80 -12.77
N GLU A 107 -5.40 -43.11 -12.54
CA GLU A 107 -5.63 -44.12 -13.58
C GLU A 107 -5.89 -45.48 -12.91
N GLU A 108 -7.17 -45.85 -12.84
CA GLU A 108 -7.70 -47.23 -13.02
C GLU A 108 -9.20 -47.21 -12.69
N ASN A 109 -10.03 -46.87 -13.68
CA ASN A 109 -11.38 -47.42 -13.77
C ASN A 109 -11.38 -48.30 -15.02
N ILE A 110 -11.29 -49.61 -14.80
CA ILE A 110 -11.47 -50.63 -15.83
C ILE A 110 -12.97 -50.67 -16.13
N ASP A 111 -13.31 -50.41 -17.39
CA ASP A 111 -14.63 -50.65 -17.96
C ASP A 111 -14.97 -52.15 -17.89
N GLU A 112 -16.10 -52.51 -17.27
CA GLU A 112 -16.82 -53.74 -17.62
C GLU A 112 -18.23 -53.36 -18.12
N GLU A 113 -18.35 -53.40 -19.44
CA GLU A 113 -19.58 -53.34 -20.21
C GLU A 113 -20.39 -54.64 -20.03
N LYS A 114 -21.71 -54.49 -19.87
CA LYS A 114 -22.84 -55.45 -19.98
C LYS A 114 -22.59 -56.92 -20.31
#